data_AF-A0A371MTM2-F1
#
_entry.id   AF-A0A371MTM2-F1
#
_cell.length_a   1.000
_cell.length_b   1.000
_cell.length_c   1.000
_cell.angle_alpha   90.00
_cell.angle_beta   90.00
_cell.angle_gamma   90.00
#
_symmetry.space_group_name_H-M   'P 1'
#
loop_
_entity.id
_entity.type
_entity.pdbx_description
1 polymer ?
#
loop_
_entity_poly.entity_id
_entity_poly.type
_entity_poly.pdbx_seq_one_letter_code
_entity_poly.pdbx_strand_id
1 'polypeptide(L)'
;MSSEPAHSTSLGGTRTLVGLGRLLWEVIRKQFTVMFRYRVNFAINVATMYVFFAIVFFGGQAVVGGIGGSPQSLDSTLNGVIVGWFLWTMAQGAYSGLSGNITQESQWGTLEQLYMSPFGFGRVMLLKAASNVIQSMAIGGVILVLMLVTTGRTLSVDLLTIAPVVIASLLSVVGIGFVFAGLALIYKRIGAVSNLMQFAMVGLVGAPTADVPALRLLPLVQGSALLQQSMRRGIRLWEFSAEELSVLLGVGVGYLVCGYVVFKYCSRVARRRGVMGHY
;
A
#
# COMPACT_ATOMS: atom_id res chain seq x y z
N MET A 1 24.64 14.22 57.94
CA MET A 1 23.76 15.07 57.11
C MET A 1 24.49 15.34 55.80
N SER A 2 24.38 14.43 54.84
CA SER A 2 25.06 14.53 53.54
C SER A 2 24.06 14.06 52.48
N SER A 3 23.62 15.03 51.69
CA SER A 3 22.65 14.91 50.61
C SER A 3 23.20 14.11 49.43
N GLU A 4 22.55 13.00 49.09
CA GLU A 4 22.64 12.36 47.77
C GLU A 4 21.84 13.18 46.75
N PRO A 5 22.41 13.55 45.59
CA PRO A 5 21.64 14.15 44.51
C PRO A 5 21.01 13.05 43.64
N ALA A 6 19.71 13.19 43.41
CA ALA A 6 18.94 12.39 42.46
C ALA A 6 19.46 12.60 41.03
N HIS A 7 20.09 11.57 40.45
CA HIS A 7 20.28 11.51 39.00
C HIS A 7 19.02 10.95 38.34
N SER A 8 18.18 11.85 37.85
CA SER A 8 17.15 11.53 36.86
C SER A 8 17.49 12.16 35.51
N THR A 9 17.02 11.49 34.45
CA THR A 9 16.78 12.01 33.10
C THR A 9 17.97 12.33 32.18
N SER A 10 18.22 11.42 31.22
CA SER A 10 18.26 11.75 29.77
C SER A 10 18.43 10.53 28.82
N LEU A 11 18.56 9.30 29.32
CA LEU A 11 18.90 8.12 28.47
C LEU A 11 17.72 7.45 27.71
N GLY A 12 16.51 8.01 27.75
CA GLY A 12 15.31 7.36 27.21
C GLY A 12 15.07 7.51 25.70
N GLY A 13 15.56 8.58 25.08
CA GLY A 13 15.24 8.94 23.69
C GLY A 13 16.03 8.17 22.62
N THR A 14 17.31 7.89 22.86
CA THR A 14 18.17 7.16 21.94
C THR A 14 17.92 5.65 21.96
N ARG A 15 17.55 5.07 23.12
CA ARG A 15 17.16 3.66 23.22
C ARG A 15 15.84 3.34 22.50
N THR A 16 14.92 4.30 22.41
CA THR A 16 13.61 4.09 21.77
C THR A 16 13.67 4.12 20.25
N LEU A 17 14.46 5.01 19.63
CA LEU A 17 14.65 5.02 18.17
C LEU A 17 15.43 3.81 17.66
N VAL A 18 16.51 3.42 18.35
CA VAL A 18 17.26 2.19 18.03
C VAL A 18 16.37 0.96 18.22
N GLY A 19 15.50 0.95 19.24
CA GLY A 19 14.50 -0.09 19.45
C GLY A 19 13.45 -0.15 18.34
N LEU A 20 12.97 0.99 17.84
CA LEU A 20 11.99 1.07 16.75
C LEU A 20 12.59 0.61 15.41
N GLY A 21 13.83 0.99 15.11
CA GLY A 21 14.53 0.54 13.90
C GLY A 21 14.73 -0.98 13.91
N ARG A 22 15.16 -1.54 15.05
CA ARG A 22 15.26 -3.00 15.24
C ARG A 22 13.91 -3.68 15.12
N LEU A 23 12.86 -3.13 15.72
CA LEU A 23 11.51 -3.67 15.61
C LEU A 23 11.02 -3.67 14.16
N LEU A 24 11.22 -2.58 13.42
CA LEU A 24 10.87 -2.51 12.00
C LEU A 24 11.59 -3.60 11.20
N TRP A 25 12.91 -3.75 11.43
CA TRP A 25 13.70 -4.79 10.79
C TRP A 25 13.16 -6.19 11.10
N GLU A 26 12.83 -6.49 12.36
CA GLU A 26 12.27 -7.78 12.73
C GLU A 26 10.88 -8.03 12.14
N VAL A 27 10.04 -6.98 12.04
CA VAL A 27 8.73 -7.08 11.37
C VAL A 27 8.91 -7.40 9.89
N ILE A 28 9.80 -6.69 9.19
CA ILE A 28 10.13 -6.94 7.78
C ILE A 28 10.67 -8.35 7.62
N ARG A 29 11.68 -8.72 8.41
CA ARG A 29 12.30 -10.04 8.39
C ARG A 29 11.26 -11.13 8.62
N LYS A 30 10.38 -11.00 9.61
CA LYS A 30 9.28 -11.94 9.86
C LYS A 30 8.38 -12.07 8.65
N GLN A 31 7.96 -10.95 8.06
CA GLN A 31 7.00 -10.94 6.94
C GLN A 31 7.58 -11.60 5.69
N PHE A 32 8.82 -11.29 5.33
CA PHE A 32 9.53 -11.94 4.24
C PHE A 32 9.83 -13.42 4.53
N THR A 33 10.19 -13.76 5.77
CA THR A 33 10.41 -15.17 6.17
C THR A 33 9.13 -15.99 6.00
N VAL A 34 7.98 -15.48 6.43
CA VAL A 34 6.68 -16.14 6.25
C VAL A 34 6.37 -16.29 4.75
N MET A 35 6.55 -15.24 3.98
CA MET A 35 6.34 -15.27 2.52
C MET A 35 7.19 -16.36 1.84
N PHE A 36 8.48 -16.45 2.17
CA PHE A 36 9.38 -17.47 1.63
C PHE A 36 9.21 -18.86 2.27
N ARG A 37 8.58 -18.96 3.44
CA ARG A 37 8.24 -20.26 4.04
C ARG A 37 7.03 -20.87 3.33
N TYR A 38 6.04 -20.07 2.98
CA TYR A 38 4.85 -20.48 2.22
C TYR A 38 5.01 -20.24 0.71
N ARG A 39 6.09 -20.79 0.13
CA ARG A 39 6.48 -20.57 -1.28
C ARG A 39 5.38 -20.89 -2.28
N VAL A 40 4.63 -21.97 -2.05
CA VAL A 40 3.52 -22.37 -2.92
C VAL A 40 2.41 -21.33 -2.89
N ASN A 41 2.01 -20.87 -1.70
CA ASN A 41 0.99 -19.83 -1.57
C ASN A 41 1.45 -18.52 -2.21
N PHE A 42 2.71 -18.14 -2.00
CA PHE A 42 3.29 -16.97 -2.65
C PHE A 42 3.27 -17.09 -4.19
N ALA A 43 3.76 -18.22 -4.74
CA ALA A 43 3.80 -18.47 -6.17
C ALA A 43 2.39 -18.47 -6.79
N ILE A 44 1.41 -19.11 -6.14
CA ILE A 44 0.02 -19.12 -6.60
C ILE A 44 -0.58 -17.71 -6.58
N ASN A 45 -0.32 -16.90 -5.55
CA ASN A 45 -0.80 -15.52 -5.50
C ASN A 45 -0.21 -14.68 -6.65
N VAL A 46 1.10 -14.76 -6.87
CA VAL A 46 1.77 -14.06 -7.98
C VAL A 46 1.25 -14.56 -9.33
N ALA A 47 1.12 -15.88 -9.51
CA ALA A 47 0.60 -16.48 -10.74
C ALA A 47 -0.85 -16.06 -11.00
N THR A 48 -1.71 -16.06 -9.98
CA THR A 48 -3.12 -15.62 -10.10
C THR A 48 -3.17 -14.18 -10.56
N MET A 49 -2.42 -13.30 -9.89
CA MET A 49 -2.38 -11.88 -10.23
C MET A 49 -1.86 -11.64 -11.66
N TYR A 50 -0.83 -12.39 -12.07
CA TYR A 50 -0.29 -12.33 -13.42
C TYR A 50 -1.25 -12.88 -14.48
N VAL A 51 -1.97 -13.98 -14.20
CA VAL A 51 -2.97 -14.55 -15.12
C VAL A 51 -4.11 -13.56 -15.35
N PHE A 52 -4.62 -12.91 -14.30
CA PHE A 52 -5.63 -11.86 -14.47
C PHE A 52 -5.12 -10.69 -15.32
N PHE A 53 -3.87 -10.25 -15.10
CA PHE A 53 -3.25 -9.27 -15.98
C PHE A 53 -3.22 -9.75 -17.43
N ALA A 54 -2.75 -10.98 -17.67
CA ALA A 54 -2.63 -11.54 -19.01
C ALA A 54 -4.00 -11.60 -19.72
N ILE A 55 -5.06 -11.98 -19.00
CA ILE A 55 -6.43 -11.98 -19.52
C ILE A 55 -6.84 -10.56 -19.92
N VAL A 56 -6.63 -9.55 -19.06
CA VAL A 56 -7.01 -8.16 -19.35
C VAL A 56 -6.17 -7.59 -20.51
N PHE A 57 -4.87 -7.86 -20.52
CA PHE A 57 -3.93 -7.32 -21.51
C PHE A 57 -4.14 -7.96 -22.89
N PHE A 58 -4.04 -9.28 -22.99
CA PHE A 58 -4.18 -9.98 -24.27
C PHE A 58 -5.64 -10.02 -24.73
N GLY A 59 -6.59 -10.09 -23.81
CA GLY A 59 -8.02 -9.95 -24.13
C GLY A 59 -8.33 -8.57 -24.70
N GLY A 60 -7.82 -7.50 -24.07
CA GLY A 60 -7.95 -6.13 -24.58
C GLY A 60 -7.29 -5.95 -25.95
N GLN A 61 -6.09 -6.52 -26.14
CA GLN A 61 -5.38 -6.48 -27.42
C GLN A 61 -6.19 -7.19 -28.53
N ALA A 62 -6.76 -8.36 -28.25
CA ALA A 62 -7.55 -9.11 -29.23
C ALA A 62 -8.84 -8.37 -29.63
N VAL A 63 -9.54 -7.78 -28.65
CA VAL A 63 -10.78 -7.02 -28.91
C VAL A 63 -10.49 -5.77 -29.74
N VAL A 64 -9.51 -4.95 -29.36
CA VAL A 64 -9.22 -3.71 -30.07
C VAL A 64 -8.59 -3.99 -31.45
N GLY A 65 -7.80 -5.05 -31.58
CA GLY A 65 -7.30 -5.54 -32.87
C GLY A 65 -8.42 -6.01 -33.81
N GLY A 66 -9.48 -6.63 -33.27
CA GLY A 66 -10.65 -7.07 -34.04
C GLY A 66 -11.58 -5.94 -34.51
N ILE A 67 -11.57 -4.78 -33.83
CA ILE A 67 -12.43 -3.63 -34.14
C ILE A 67 -11.74 -2.63 -35.10
N GLY A 68 -10.53 -2.93 -35.58
CA GLY A 68 -9.80 -2.06 -36.50
C GLY A 68 -9.17 -0.83 -35.85
N GLY A 69 -8.83 -0.91 -34.56
CA GLY A 69 -8.14 0.17 -33.85
C GLY A 69 -6.77 0.48 -34.48
N SER A 70 -6.40 1.76 -34.50
CA SER A 70 -5.08 2.17 -35.00
C SER A 70 -3.95 1.59 -34.14
N PRO A 71 -2.80 1.18 -34.72
CA PRO A 71 -1.67 0.62 -33.97
C PRO A 71 -1.15 1.56 -32.86
N GLN A 72 -1.15 2.88 -33.09
CA GLN A 72 -0.71 3.88 -32.10
C GLN A 72 -1.67 4.01 -30.91
N SER A 73 -2.99 4.00 -31.14
CA SER A 73 -3.96 4.07 -30.04
C SER A 73 -3.94 2.81 -29.19
N LEU A 74 -3.76 1.66 -29.84
CA LEU A 74 -3.54 0.35 -29.20
C LEU A 74 -2.34 0.39 -28.25
N ASP A 75 -1.19 0.85 -28.75
CA ASP A 75 0.04 0.92 -27.97
C ASP A 75 -0.08 1.80 -26.73
N SER A 76 -0.71 2.97 -26.90
CA SER A 76 -0.91 3.92 -25.82
C SER A 76 -1.84 3.37 -24.72
N THR A 77 -2.85 2.59 -25.11
CA THR A 77 -3.83 1.98 -24.20
C THR A 77 -3.20 0.82 -23.43
N LEU A 78 -2.50 -0.08 -24.13
CA LEU A 78 -1.83 -1.24 -23.53
C LEU A 78 -0.73 -0.82 -22.55
N ASN A 79 0.07 0.20 -22.90
CA ASN A 79 1.05 0.78 -21.96
C ASN A 79 0.35 1.37 -20.72
N GLY A 80 -0.81 1.99 -20.91
CA GLY A 80 -1.65 2.49 -19.81
C GLY A 80 -2.14 1.38 -18.88
N VAL A 81 -2.55 0.23 -19.44
CA VAL A 81 -2.96 -0.95 -18.67
C VAL A 81 -1.82 -1.50 -17.82
N ILE A 82 -0.60 -1.59 -18.36
CA ILE A 82 0.58 -2.07 -17.59
C ILE A 82 0.84 -1.17 -16.39
N VAL A 83 0.89 0.15 -16.59
CA VAL A 83 1.17 1.11 -15.52
C VAL A 83 0.04 1.13 -14.48
N GLY A 84 -1.21 1.09 -14.93
CA GLY A 84 -2.37 1.01 -14.04
C GLY A 84 -2.36 -0.27 -13.21
N TRP A 85 -2.13 -1.42 -13.85
CA TRP A 85 -2.04 -2.70 -13.15
C TRP A 85 -0.89 -2.74 -12.15
N PHE A 86 0.26 -2.17 -12.51
CA PHE A 86 1.41 -2.06 -11.62
C PHE A 86 1.08 -1.27 -10.35
N LEU A 87 0.49 -0.08 -10.48
CA LEU A 87 0.05 0.71 -9.33
C LEU A 87 -1.02 -0.01 -8.50
N TRP A 88 -2.03 -0.58 -9.16
CA TRP A 88 -3.11 -1.31 -8.51
C TRP A 88 -2.57 -2.50 -7.71
N THR A 89 -1.58 -3.23 -8.25
CA THR A 89 -0.94 -4.36 -7.59
C THR A 89 -0.33 -3.97 -6.25
N MET A 90 0.44 -2.89 -6.24
CA MET A 90 1.08 -2.40 -5.02
C MET A 90 0.04 -1.83 -4.05
N ALA A 91 -0.95 -1.12 -4.57
CA ALA A 91 -2.04 -0.57 -3.78
C ALA A 91 -2.81 -1.68 -3.05
N GLN A 92 -3.13 -2.78 -3.73
CA GLN A 92 -3.77 -3.94 -3.13
C GLN A 92 -2.94 -4.55 -2.00
N GLY A 93 -1.64 -4.73 -2.20
CA GLY A 93 -0.75 -5.25 -1.16
C GLY A 93 -0.68 -4.34 0.07
N ALA A 94 -0.54 -3.04 -0.15
CA ALA A 94 -0.47 -2.04 0.93
C ALA A 94 -1.78 -1.96 1.74
N TYR A 95 -2.93 -2.01 1.07
CA TYR A 95 -4.25 -1.98 1.69
C TYR A 95 -4.55 -3.28 2.47
N SER A 96 -4.51 -4.42 1.77
CA SER A 96 -4.97 -5.71 2.31
C SER A 96 -4.10 -6.22 3.47
N GLY A 97 -2.80 -5.89 3.44
CA GLY A 97 -1.87 -6.29 4.49
C GLY A 97 -2.28 -5.76 5.87
N LEU A 98 -2.82 -4.54 5.96
CA LEU A 98 -3.19 -3.94 7.25
C LEU A 98 -4.40 -4.63 7.90
N SER A 99 -5.49 -4.75 7.16
CA SER A 99 -6.69 -5.45 7.64
C SER A 99 -6.44 -6.94 7.89
N GLY A 100 -5.65 -7.58 7.01
CA GLY A 100 -5.27 -8.98 7.13
C GLY A 100 -4.41 -9.23 8.37
N ASN A 101 -3.43 -8.36 8.64
CA ASN A 101 -2.58 -8.46 9.83
C ASN A 101 -3.39 -8.41 11.13
N ILE A 102 -4.39 -7.54 11.22
CA ILE A 102 -5.24 -7.46 12.42
C ILE A 102 -6.12 -8.69 12.56
N THR A 103 -6.73 -9.13 11.46
CA THR A 103 -7.59 -10.31 11.45
C THR A 103 -6.82 -11.55 11.90
N GLN A 104 -5.59 -11.74 11.40
CA GLN A 104 -4.74 -12.86 11.80
C GLN A 104 -4.31 -12.79 13.27
N GLU A 105 -3.87 -11.63 13.77
CA GLU A 105 -3.51 -11.48 15.19
C GLU A 105 -4.70 -11.72 16.12
N SER A 106 -5.91 -11.37 15.66
CA SER A 106 -7.14 -11.65 16.39
C SER A 106 -7.48 -13.15 16.39
N GLN A 107 -7.32 -13.83 15.25
CA GLN A 107 -7.54 -15.27 15.12
C GLN A 107 -6.53 -16.09 15.92
N TRP A 108 -5.28 -15.61 16.04
CA TRP A 108 -4.24 -16.25 16.84
C TRP A 108 -4.35 -15.98 18.35
N GLY A 109 -5.26 -15.10 18.78
CA GLY A 109 -5.37 -14.69 20.18
C GLY A 109 -4.17 -13.85 20.67
N THR A 110 -3.30 -13.39 19.77
CA THR A 110 -2.10 -12.61 20.09
C THR A 110 -2.36 -11.11 20.16
N LEU A 111 -3.59 -10.70 19.86
CA LEU A 111 -4.00 -9.30 19.87
C LEU A 111 -3.78 -8.67 21.25
N GLU A 112 -4.13 -9.35 22.34
CA GLU A 112 -3.90 -8.83 23.71
C GLU A 112 -2.40 -8.66 24.02
N GLN A 113 -1.57 -9.62 23.65
CA GLN A 113 -0.11 -9.54 23.82
C GLN A 113 0.48 -8.37 23.04
N LEU A 114 -0.04 -8.12 21.84
CA LEU A 114 0.38 -7.01 21.00
C LEU A 114 0.03 -5.64 21.63
N TYR A 115 -1.11 -5.56 22.32
CA TYR A 115 -1.50 -4.37 23.10
C TYR A 115 -0.65 -4.18 24.36
N MET A 116 -0.18 -5.26 24.98
CA MET A 116 0.74 -5.22 26.12
C MET A 116 2.19 -4.91 25.72
N SER A 117 2.51 -4.87 24.42
CA SER A 117 3.87 -4.58 23.96
C SER A 117 4.34 -3.19 24.41
N PRO A 118 5.62 -3.05 24.83
CA PRO A 118 6.16 -1.78 25.34
C PRO A 118 6.25 -0.68 24.26
N PHE A 119 6.16 -1.06 22.97
CA PHE A 119 6.19 -0.12 21.85
C PHE A 119 4.84 0.53 21.57
N GLY A 120 3.75 -0.03 22.09
CA GLY A 120 2.38 0.46 21.90
C GLY A 120 1.79 0.06 20.54
N PHE A 121 0.57 -0.48 20.58
CA PHE A 121 -0.16 -1.03 19.42
C PHE A 121 -0.15 -0.12 18.18
N GLY A 122 -0.43 1.17 18.36
CA GLY A 122 -0.48 2.13 17.24
C GLY A 122 0.85 2.35 16.54
N ARG A 123 2.00 2.24 17.23
CA ARG A 123 3.32 2.34 16.60
C ARG A 123 3.66 1.05 15.86
N VAL A 124 3.37 -0.10 16.48
CA VAL A 124 3.58 -1.41 15.83
C VAL A 124 2.79 -1.51 14.53
N MET A 125 1.55 -1.03 14.50
CA MET A 125 0.75 -1.02 13.27
C MET A 125 1.30 -0.09 12.19
N LEU A 126 1.89 1.05 12.54
CA LEU A 126 2.61 1.90 11.57
C LEU A 126 3.83 1.17 10.99
N LEU A 127 4.59 0.46 11.81
CA LEU A 127 5.73 -0.33 11.32
C LEU A 127 5.27 -1.49 10.43
N LYS A 128 4.17 -2.17 10.79
CA LYS A 128 3.56 -3.18 9.91
C LYS A 128 3.07 -2.59 8.60
N ALA A 129 2.49 -1.39 8.61
CA ALA A 129 2.09 -0.68 7.40
C ALA A 129 3.29 -0.36 6.50
N ALA A 130 4.39 0.14 7.06
CA ALA A 130 5.63 0.37 6.33
C ALA A 130 6.19 -0.93 5.73
N SER A 131 6.17 -2.02 6.50
CA SER A 131 6.57 -3.35 6.03
C SER A 131 5.68 -3.86 4.88
N ASN A 132 4.36 -3.65 4.96
CA ASN A 132 3.43 -3.97 3.87
C ASN A 132 3.74 -3.18 2.60
N VAL A 133 4.06 -1.89 2.71
CA VAL A 133 4.45 -1.05 1.57
C VAL A 133 5.71 -1.62 0.92
N ILE A 134 6.75 -1.93 1.69
CA ILE A 134 8.00 -2.52 1.18
C ILE A 134 7.72 -3.85 0.48
N GLN A 135 6.94 -4.73 1.10
CA GLN A 135 6.56 -6.01 0.51
C GLN A 135 5.75 -5.81 -0.78
N SER A 136 4.81 -4.87 -0.79
CA SER A 136 3.99 -4.58 -1.97
C SER A 136 4.82 -4.05 -3.13
N MET A 137 5.84 -3.22 -2.87
CA MET A 137 6.78 -2.74 -3.88
C MET A 137 7.65 -3.87 -4.42
N ALA A 138 8.13 -4.78 -3.57
CA ALA A 138 8.88 -5.95 -4.01
C ALA A 138 8.06 -6.85 -4.94
N ILE A 139 6.82 -7.15 -4.55
CA ILE A 139 5.90 -7.97 -5.35
C ILE A 139 5.51 -7.25 -6.65
N GLY A 140 5.17 -5.96 -6.57
CA GLY A 140 4.85 -5.13 -7.72
C GLY A 140 6.00 -5.04 -8.71
N GLY A 141 7.25 -4.92 -8.22
CA GLY A 141 8.44 -4.93 -9.05
C GLY A 141 8.64 -6.25 -9.80
N VAL A 142 8.50 -7.39 -9.12
CA VAL A 142 8.56 -8.71 -9.76
C VAL A 142 7.50 -8.84 -10.84
N ILE A 143 6.26 -8.45 -10.54
CA ILE A 143 5.14 -8.50 -11.48
C ILE A 143 5.38 -7.56 -12.68
N LEU A 144 5.90 -6.35 -12.46
CA LEU A 144 6.23 -5.42 -13.54
C LEU A 144 7.28 -6.00 -14.48
N VAL A 145 8.34 -6.61 -13.95
CA VAL A 145 9.36 -7.28 -14.77
C VAL A 145 8.73 -8.39 -15.63
N LEU A 146 7.86 -9.22 -15.03
CA LEU A 146 7.14 -10.25 -15.77
C LEU A 146 6.30 -9.66 -16.91
N MET A 147 5.57 -8.57 -16.65
CA MET A 147 4.76 -7.88 -17.68
C MET A 147 5.62 -7.35 -18.82
N LEU A 148 6.73 -6.69 -18.52
CA LEU A 148 7.61 -6.11 -19.54
C LEU A 148 8.23 -7.19 -20.42
N VAL A 149 8.70 -8.28 -19.81
CA VAL A 149 9.31 -9.42 -20.53
C VAL A 149 8.29 -10.12 -21.42
N THR A 150 7.06 -10.32 -20.94
CA THR A 150 6.05 -11.08 -21.71
C THR A 150 5.34 -10.25 -22.76
N THR A 151 5.19 -8.94 -22.55
CA THR A 151 4.56 -8.04 -23.52
C THR A 151 5.54 -7.44 -24.53
N GLY A 152 6.85 -7.53 -24.27
CA GLY A 152 7.89 -6.95 -25.12
C GLY A 152 7.86 -5.42 -25.19
N ARG A 153 7.16 -4.76 -24.26
CA ARG A 153 6.97 -3.31 -24.25
C ARG A 153 8.15 -2.59 -23.61
N THR A 154 8.51 -1.45 -24.18
CA THR A 154 9.53 -0.55 -23.62
C THR A 154 8.86 0.58 -22.85
N LEU A 155 8.87 0.47 -21.52
CA LEU A 155 8.50 1.56 -20.61
C LEU A 155 9.77 2.18 -20.02
N SER A 156 9.73 3.49 -19.74
CA SER A 156 10.80 4.17 -19.03
C SER A 156 10.75 3.77 -17.55
N VAL A 157 11.67 2.90 -17.14
CA VAL A 157 11.78 2.46 -15.74
C VAL A 157 12.89 3.24 -15.04
N ASP A 158 12.59 4.47 -14.63
CA ASP A 158 13.47 5.25 -13.77
C ASP A 158 13.11 5.03 -12.29
N LEU A 159 13.90 4.21 -11.60
CA LEU A 159 13.64 3.84 -10.21
C LEU A 159 13.68 5.04 -9.26
N LEU A 160 14.48 6.07 -9.57
CA LEU A 160 14.56 7.30 -8.76
C LEU A 160 13.27 8.11 -8.84
N THR A 161 12.53 8.04 -9.95
CA THR A 161 11.26 8.73 -10.12
C THR A 161 10.08 7.87 -9.67
N ILE A 162 10.08 6.59 -10.05
CA ILE A 162 8.98 5.68 -9.76
C ILE A 162 8.84 5.42 -8.26
N ALA A 163 9.93 5.15 -7.54
CA ALA A 163 9.83 4.76 -6.14
C ALA A 163 9.21 5.85 -5.24
N PRO A 164 9.63 7.14 -5.29
CA PRO A 164 9.01 8.19 -4.50
C PRO A 164 7.54 8.43 -4.86
N VAL A 165 7.20 8.43 -6.15
CA VAL A 165 5.82 8.63 -6.61
C VAL A 165 4.93 7.50 -6.11
N VAL A 166 5.38 6.25 -6.24
CA VAL A 166 4.67 5.07 -5.72
C VAL A 166 4.50 5.18 -4.21
N ILE A 167 5.57 5.45 -3.46
CA ILE A 167 5.51 5.56 -1.99
C ILE A 167 4.47 6.60 -1.58
N ALA A 168 4.55 7.82 -2.14
CA ALA A 168 3.60 8.90 -1.83
C ALA A 168 2.15 8.54 -2.22
N SER A 169 1.96 7.82 -3.33
CA SER A 169 0.66 7.30 -3.74
C SER A 169 0.11 6.28 -2.75
N LEU A 170 0.95 5.33 -2.32
CA LEU A 170 0.59 4.26 -1.40
C LEU A 170 0.29 4.79 0.01
N LEU A 171 0.84 5.94 0.42
CA LEU A 171 0.46 6.58 1.70
C LEU A 171 -1.06 6.81 1.80
N SER A 172 -1.70 7.25 0.71
CA SER A 172 -3.16 7.47 0.69
C SER A 172 -3.93 6.16 0.91
N VAL A 173 -3.45 5.08 0.30
CA VAL A 173 -4.02 3.74 0.41
C VAL A 173 -3.78 3.13 1.79
N VAL A 174 -2.60 3.36 2.37
CA VAL A 174 -2.31 2.96 3.74
C VAL A 174 -3.27 3.65 4.71
N GLY A 175 -3.61 4.93 4.47
CA GLY A 175 -4.65 5.64 5.21
C GLY A 175 -5.99 4.92 5.16
N ILE A 176 -6.45 4.54 3.97
CA ILE A 176 -7.65 3.70 3.81
C ILE A 176 -7.49 2.36 4.56
N GLY A 177 -6.34 1.70 4.42
CA GLY A 177 -6.02 0.45 5.11
C GLY A 177 -6.15 0.58 6.63
N PHE A 178 -5.77 1.72 7.22
CA PHE A 178 -5.95 2.01 8.64
C PHE A 178 -7.42 2.15 9.05
N VAL A 179 -8.27 2.77 8.22
CA VAL A 179 -9.71 2.83 8.47
C VAL A 179 -10.29 1.42 8.55
N PHE A 180 -9.97 0.58 7.56
CA PHE A 180 -10.46 -0.80 7.51
C PHE A 180 -9.88 -1.68 8.61
N ALA A 181 -8.60 -1.51 8.95
CA ALA A 181 -7.98 -2.11 10.11
C ALA A 181 -8.72 -1.75 11.41
N GLY A 182 -9.16 -0.50 11.56
CA GLY A 182 -9.95 -0.05 12.71
C GLY A 182 -11.33 -0.69 12.74
N LEU A 183 -12.02 -0.74 11.59
CA LEU A 183 -13.30 -1.41 11.45
C LEU A 183 -13.20 -2.92 11.73
N ALA A 184 -12.10 -3.57 11.33
CA ALA A 184 -11.85 -4.99 11.59
C ALA A 184 -11.85 -5.30 13.09
N LEU A 185 -11.27 -4.40 13.91
CA LEU A 185 -11.25 -4.55 15.37
C LEU A 185 -12.64 -4.52 16.01
N ILE A 186 -13.60 -3.83 15.38
CA ILE A 186 -14.96 -3.67 15.94
C ILE A 186 -15.88 -4.76 15.40
N TYR A 187 -15.86 -4.99 14.09
CA TYR A 187 -16.89 -5.76 13.40
C TYR A 187 -16.49 -7.21 13.09
N LYS A 188 -15.23 -7.61 13.28
CA LYS A 188 -14.64 -8.96 13.09
C LYS A 188 -14.78 -9.59 11.70
N ARG A 189 -15.81 -9.24 10.92
CA ARG A 189 -16.13 -9.76 9.58
C ARG A 189 -16.41 -8.61 8.61
N ILE A 190 -15.33 -7.98 8.16
CA ILE A 190 -15.39 -6.87 7.18
C ILE A 190 -15.07 -7.30 5.74
N GLY A 191 -14.88 -8.60 5.49
CA GLY A 191 -14.37 -9.11 4.22
C GLY A 191 -15.15 -8.62 2.99
N ALA A 192 -16.48 -8.59 3.05
CA ALA A 192 -17.31 -8.09 1.95
C ALA A 192 -17.05 -6.60 1.64
N VAL A 193 -16.95 -5.77 2.68
CA VAL A 193 -16.66 -4.34 2.54
C VAL A 193 -15.23 -4.14 2.03
N SER A 194 -14.29 -4.96 2.51
CA SER A 194 -12.92 -4.94 2.00
C SER A 194 -12.86 -5.27 0.52
N ASN A 195 -13.61 -6.28 0.05
CA ASN A 195 -13.67 -6.63 -1.37
C ASN A 195 -14.28 -5.51 -2.22
N LEU A 196 -15.33 -4.83 -1.74
CA LEU A 196 -15.88 -3.67 -2.44
C LEU A 196 -14.84 -2.56 -2.61
N MET A 197 -14.02 -2.32 -1.58
CA MET A 197 -12.94 -1.33 -1.66
C MET A 197 -11.88 -1.72 -2.70
N GLN A 198 -11.57 -3.01 -2.84
CA GLN A 198 -10.64 -3.49 -3.86
C GLN A 198 -11.11 -3.14 -5.28
N PHE A 199 -12.42 -3.26 -5.55
CA PHE A 199 -13.02 -2.82 -6.81
C PHE A 199 -13.01 -1.31 -6.96
N ALA A 200 -13.32 -0.56 -5.90
CA ALA A 200 -13.23 0.90 -5.92
C ALA A 200 -11.82 1.39 -6.29
N MET A 201 -10.77 0.72 -5.80
CA MET A 201 -9.38 1.04 -6.14
C MET A 201 -9.06 0.85 -7.62
N VAL A 202 -9.69 -0.11 -8.32
CA VAL A 202 -9.54 -0.24 -9.78
C VAL A 202 -10.06 1.02 -10.48
N GLY A 203 -11.24 1.50 -10.09
CA GLY A 203 -11.83 2.72 -10.61
C GLY A 203 -10.97 3.97 -10.33
N LEU A 204 -10.41 4.06 -9.12
CA LEU A 204 -9.52 5.17 -8.74
C LEU A 204 -8.22 5.19 -9.57
N VAL A 205 -7.63 4.03 -9.87
CA VAL A 205 -6.42 3.96 -10.69
C VAL A 205 -6.69 4.37 -12.14
N GLY A 206 -7.87 4.03 -12.67
CA GLY A 206 -8.28 4.37 -14.05
C GLY A 206 -8.97 5.73 -14.21
N ALA A 207 -9.09 6.53 -13.13
CA ALA A 207 -9.88 7.75 -13.15
C ALA A 207 -9.26 8.83 -14.07
N PRO A 208 -10.06 9.47 -14.94
CA PRO A 208 -9.57 10.52 -15.84
C PRO A 208 -9.27 11.81 -15.07
N THR A 209 -7.99 12.15 -14.92
CA THR A 209 -7.54 13.38 -14.25
C THR A 209 -7.58 14.62 -15.12
N ALA A 210 -7.77 14.45 -16.43
CA ALA A 210 -7.80 15.54 -17.41
C ALA A 210 -9.12 16.31 -17.37
N ASP A 211 -10.24 15.60 -17.16
CA ASP A 211 -11.58 16.19 -17.31
C ASP A 211 -12.09 16.84 -16.03
N VAL A 212 -11.66 16.36 -14.86
CA VAL A 212 -12.17 16.83 -13.56
C VAL A 212 -11.02 17.04 -12.57
N PRO A 213 -10.56 18.29 -12.34
CA PRO A 213 -9.46 18.59 -11.43
C PRO A 213 -9.69 18.11 -9.99
N ALA A 214 -10.95 18.07 -9.53
CA ALA A 214 -11.31 17.61 -8.19
C ALA A 214 -10.98 16.13 -7.94
N LEU A 215 -10.91 15.30 -8.99
CA LEU A 215 -10.54 13.87 -8.86
C LEU A 215 -9.09 13.71 -8.38
N ARG A 216 -8.23 14.71 -8.58
CA ARG A 216 -6.83 14.67 -8.11
C ARG A 216 -6.71 14.55 -6.58
N LEU A 217 -7.75 14.96 -5.85
CA LEU A 217 -7.82 14.85 -4.39
C LEU A 217 -8.16 13.43 -3.91
N LEU A 218 -8.58 12.54 -4.82
CA LEU A 218 -8.90 11.17 -4.46
C LEU A 218 -7.62 10.32 -4.31
N PRO A 219 -7.67 9.28 -3.46
CA PRO A 219 -6.56 8.33 -3.30
C PRO A 219 -6.18 7.70 -4.63
N LEU A 220 -4.89 7.45 -4.82
CA LEU A 220 -4.30 6.85 -6.04
C LEU A 220 -4.41 7.64 -7.34
N VAL A 221 -5.35 8.57 -7.48
CA VAL A 221 -5.63 9.24 -8.75
C VAL A 221 -4.44 10.07 -9.23
N GLN A 222 -3.94 10.98 -8.39
CA GLN A 222 -2.76 11.80 -8.71
C GLN A 222 -1.51 10.93 -8.92
N GLY A 223 -1.37 9.87 -8.13
CA GLY A 223 -0.29 8.90 -8.25
C GLY A 223 -0.28 8.15 -9.57
N SER A 224 -1.46 7.70 -10.01
CA SER A 224 -1.67 7.05 -11.31
C SER A 224 -1.28 8.00 -12.44
N ALA A 225 -1.75 9.24 -12.42
CA ALA A 225 -1.42 10.23 -13.44
C ALA A 225 0.09 10.47 -13.56
N LEU A 226 0.80 10.65 -12.45
CA LEU A 226 2.24 10.88 -12.43
C LEU A 226 3.03 9.64 -12.87
N LEU A 227 2.60 8.45 -12.48
CA LEU A 227 3.22 7.20 -12.97
C LEU A 227 2.99 6.99 -14.47
N GLN A 228 1.79 7.29 -14.97
CA GLN A 228 1.49 7.23 -16.40
C GLN A 228 2.40 8.18 -17.18
N GLN A 229 2.63 9.39 -16.68
CA GLN A 229 3.54 10.35 -17.30
C GLN A 229 5.00 9.88 -17.24
N SER A 230 5.49 9.44 -16.08
CA SER A 230 6.87 9.01 -15.92
C SER A 230 7.19 7.76 -16.74
N MET A 231 6.36 6.72 -16.67
CA MET A 231 6.64 5.43 -17.31
C MET A 231 6.39 5.43 -18.81
N ARG A 232 5.44 6.25 -19.31
CA ARG A 232 5.12 6.31 -20.75
C ARG A 232 5.87 7.40 -21.50
N ARG A 233 6.20 8.52 -20.84
CA ARG A 233 6.87 9.67 -21.48
C ARG A 233 8.30 9.89 -20.99
N GLY A 234 8.75 9.13 -19.98
CA GLY A 234 10.11 9.26 -19.44
C GLY A 234 10.35 10.51 -18.58
N ILE A 235 9.27 11.17 -18.13
CA ILE A 235 9.35 12.38 -17.30
C ILE A 235 9.98 12.03 -15.95
N ARG A 236 10.99 12.82 -15.57
CA ARG A 236 11.74 12.61 -14.34
C ARG A 236 11.13 13.35 -13.15
N LEU A 237 11.48 12.94 -11.93
CA LEU A 237 10.87 13.47 -10.71
C LEU A 237 10.96 15.00 -10.59
N TRP A 238 12.10 15.58 -11.02
CA TRP A 238 12.37 17.02 -10.97
C TRP A 238 11.74 17.82 -12.10
N GLU A 239 11.17 17.16 -13.11
CA GLU A 239 10.44 17.80 -14.20
C GLU A 239 8.95 17.98 -13.88
N PHE A 240 8.46 17.31 -12.84
CA PHE A 240 7.08 17.50 -12.38
C PHE A 240 6.89 18.87 -11.74
N SER A 241 5.70 19.44 -11.92
CA SER A 241 5.33 20.70 -11.28
C SER A 241 5.30 20.53 -9.76
N ALA A 242 5.75 21.56 -9.03
CA ALA A 242 5.65 21.61 -7.58
C ALA A 242 4.19 21.46 -7.10
N GLU A 243 3.23 21.95 -7.88
CA GLU A 243 1.80 21.76 -7.61
C GLU A 243 1.42 20.28 -7.61
N GLU A 244 1.80 19.53 -8.64
CA GLU A 244 1.44 18.10 -8.79
C GLU A 244 2.03 17.24 -7.68
N LEU A 245 3.28 17.52 -7.30
CA LEU A 245 3.97 16.85 -6.19
C LEU A 245 3.35 17.24 -4.85
N SER A 246 2.97 18.50 -4.66
CA SER A 246 2.31 18.96 -3.44
C SER A 246 0.93 18.34 -3.25
N VAL A 247 0.15 18.18 -4.34
CA VAL A 247 -1.15 17.49 -4.30
C VAL A 247 -0.94 16.02 -3.97
N LEU A 248 0.04 15.36 -4.59
CA LEU A 248 0.36 13.96 -4.31
C LEU A 248 0.71 13.76 -2.82
N LEU A 249 1.60 14.58 -2.28
CA LEU A 249 2.00 14.51 -0.87
C LEU A 249 0.88 14.91 0.07
N GLY A 250 0.12 15.95 -0.26
CA GLY A 250 -1.01 16.43 0.53
C GLY A 250 -2.11 15.38 0.67
N VAL A 251 -2.47 14.72 -0.43
CA VAL A 251 -3.42 13.60 -0.44
C VAL A 251 -2.83 12.40 0.31
N GLY A 252 -1.58 12.02 0.03
CA GLY A 252 -0.91 10.90 0.69
C GLY A 252 -0.89 11.04 2.21
N VAL A 253 -0.34 12.16 2.70
CA VAL A 253 -0.23 12.45 4.13
C VAL A 253 -1.60 12.69 4.75
N GLY A 254 -2.49 13.43 4.08
CA GLY A 254 -3.83 13.73 4.58
C GLY A 254 -4.66 12.47 4.84
N TYR A 255 -4.71 11.55 3.88
CA TYR A 255 -5.39 10.26 4.04
C TYR A 255 -4.71 9.37 5.08
N LEU A 256 -3.37 9.35 5.14
CA LEU A 256 -2.65 8.58 6.16
C LEU A 256 -2.98 9.06 7.58
N VAL A 257 -2.92 10.37 7.82
CA VAL A 257 -3.22 10.97 9.12
C VAL A 257 -4.68 10.73 9.49
N CYS A 258 -5.61 11.01 8.58
CA CYS A 258 -7.03 10.79 8.79
C CYS A 258 -7.32 9.32 9.13
N GLY A 259 -6.81 8.40 8.31
CA GLY A 259 -6.97 6.97 8.52
C GLY A 259 -6.40 6.49 9.85
N TYR A 260 -5.22 6.98 10.23
CA TYR A 260 -4.60 6.65 11.51
C TYR A 260 -5.38 7.18 12.72
N VAL A 261 -5.98 8.36 12.61
CA VAL A 261 -6.86 8.93 13.65
C VAL A 261 -8.11 8.05 13.82
N VAL A 262 -8.76 7.68 12.72
CA VAL A 262 -9.91 6.76 12.73
C VAL A 262 -9.52 5.42 13.35
N PHE A 263 -8.36 4.88 12.97
CA PHE A 263 -7.83 3.66 13.54
C PHE A 263 -7.64 3.74 15.07
N LYS A 264 -7.04 4.82 15.57
CA LYS A 264 -6.89 5.06 17.02
C LYS A 264 -8.23 5.16 17.72
N TYR A 265 -9.20 5.82 17.10
CA TYR A 265 -10.55 5.93 17.63
C TYR A 265 -11.19 4.54 17.76
N CYS A 266 -11.20 3.75 16.67
CA CYS A 266 -11.73 2.39 16.66
C CYS A 266 -11.02 1.48 17.68
N SER A 267 -9.70 1.58 17.81
CA SER A 267 -8.91 0.85 18.82
C SER A 267 -9.33 1.20 20.25
N ARG A 268 -9.61 2.46 20.55
CA ARG A 268 -10.16 2.86 21.87
C ARG A 268 -11.56 2.30 22.10
N VAL A 269 -12.42 2.33 21.09
CA VAL A 269 -13.78 1.78 21.17
C VAL A 269 -13.74 0.27 21.39
N ALA A 270 -12.90 -0.46 20.65
CA ALA A 270 -12.74 -1.90 20.79
C ALA A 270 -12.30 -2.29 22.22
N ARG A 271 -11.36 -1.54 22.81
CA ARG A 271 -10.94 -1.78 24.21
C ARG A 271 -12.07 -1.56 25.21
N ARG A 272 -12.83 -0.46 25.07
CA ARG A 272 -13.95 -0.16 25.98
C ARG A 272 -15.06 -1.20 25.92
N ARG A 273 -15.26 -1.84 24.76
CA ARG A 273 -16.28 -2.88 24.58
C ARG A 273 -15.83 -4.28 24.98
N GLY A 274 -14.56 -4.48 25.39
CA GLY A 274 -14.05 -5.81 25.76
C GLY A 274 -14.02 -6.82 24.61
N VAL A 275 -14.14 -6.39 23.36
CA VAL A 275 -14.30 -7.30 22.20
C VAL A 275 -13.01 -8.03 21.79
N MET A 276 -11.91 -7.82 22.52
CA MET A 276 -10.58 -8.33 22.19
C MET A 276 -10.34 -9.78 22.63
N GLY A 277 -10.98 -10.22 23.73
CA GLY A 277 -10.75 -11.56 24.31
C GLY A 277 -11.67 -12.66 23.79
N HIS A 278 -12.65 -12.32 22.95
CA HIS A 278 -13.56 -13.31 22.36
C HIS A 278 -13.33 -13.38 20.87
N TYR A 279 -12.74 -14.46 20.36
CA TYR A 279 -12.78 -14.81 18.94
C TYR A 279 -13.21 -16.26 18.80
#